data_AF-A0A9P0LAY7-F1
#
_entry.id   AF-A0A9P0LAY7-F1
#
_cell.length_a   1.000
_cell.length_b   1.000
_cell.length_c   1.000
_cell.angle_alpha   90.00
_cell.angle_beta   90.00
_cell.angle_gamma   90.00
#
_symmetry.space_group_name_H-M   'P 1'
#
loop_
_entity.id
_entity.type
_entity.pdbx_description
1 polymer ?
#
loop_
_entity_poly.entity_id
_entity_poly.type
_entity_poly.pdbx_seq_one_letter_code
_entity_poly.pdbx_strand_id
1 'polypeptide(L)'
;MRRFFAMSGTVFLLRCVTMLITSLSVPGSHLQCQPRNRPGVSGGVFADLAQKLSQAYVIWRGAGMSIQGVRTCGDYMFSGHTVALTMLNFFITEYTPRPIYYLHTLSWMMNMFGIFFILAAHEHYSIDVFVAFYITSRLFLYYHTLANNQTLMQRDSTRTKVWFPLFSYFESSIEGIVPNEYESPGEIANNICRFFHGLYGDIRLHLSAAAKNSTQTVRSISRTVIENNKDK
;
A
#
# COMPACT_ATOMS: atom_id res chain seq x y z
N MET A 1 -0.78 11.17 -4.34
CA MET A 1 -1.11 9.89 -3.66
C MET A 1 -1.81 8.86 -4.55
N ARG A 2 -2.89 9.18 -5.29
CA ARG A 2 -3.58 8.19 -6.15
C ARG A 2 -2.65 7.45 -7.13
N ARG A 3 -1.83 8.19 -7.89
CA ARG A 3 -0.86 7.64 -8.85
C ARG A 3 0.15 6.68 -8.19
N PHE A 4 0.53 6.94 -6.93
CA PHE A 4 1.40 6.08 -6.13
C PHE A 4 0.77 4.74 -5.80
N PHE A 5 -0.48 4.75 -5.33
CA PHE A 5 -1.18 3.50 -5.02
C PHE A 5 -1.52 2.70 -6.28
N ALA A 6 -1.88 3.37 -7.38
CA ALA A 6 -2.15 2.72 -8.66
C ALA A 6 -0.90 2.00 -9.22
N MET A 7 0.25 2.68 -9.24
CA MET A 7 1.49 2.06 -9.72
C MET A 7 2.01 0.99 -8.77
N SER A 8 2.08 1.28 -7.47
CA SER A 8 2.51 0.28 -6.47
C SER A 8 1.63 -0.96 -6.53
N GLY A 9 0.30 -0.77 -6.55
CA GLY A 9 -0.66 -1.86 -6.67
C GLY A 9 -0.43 -2.72 -7.91
N THR A 10 -0.24 -2.10 -9.08
CA THR A 10 0.03 -2.82 -10.34
C THR A 10 1.30 -3.66 -10.26
N VAL A 11 2.39 -3.10 -9.74
CA VAL A 11 3.68 -3.80 -9.68
C VAL A 11 3.64 -4.95 -8.66
N PHE A 12 2.99 -4.76 -7.51
CA PHE A 12 2.80 -5.84 -6.53
C PHE A 12 1.85 -6.93 -7.05
N LEU A 13 0.83 -6.60 -7.85
CA LEU A 13 -0.02 -7.59 -8.49
C LEU A 13 0.76 -8.42 -9.52
N LEU A 14 1.60 -7.77 -10.33
CA LEU A 14 2.50 -8.43 -11.26
C LEU A 14 3.47 -9.37 -10.54
N ARG A 15 3.97 -8.97 -9.35
CA ARG A 15 4.77 -9.84 -8.48
C ARG A 15 4.01 -11.09 -8.04
N CYS A 16 2.75 -10.94 -7.62
CA CYS A 16 1.92 -12.10 -7.26
C CYS A 16 1.73 -13.04 -8.46
N VAL A 17 1.43 -12.50 -9.64
CA VAL A 17 1.22 -13.29 -10.87
C VAL A 17 2.52 -13.99 -11.31
N THR A 18 3.65 -13.30 -11.29
CA THR A 18 4.95 -13.89 -11.66
C THR A 18 5.38 -14.98 -10.68
N MET A 19 5.14 -14.83 -9.37
CA MET A 19 5.36 -15.91 -8.40
C MET A 19 4.44 -17.11 -8.61
N LEU A 20 3.20 -16.90 -9.08
CA LEU A 20 2.27 -18.00 -9.39
C LEU A 20 2.69 -18.76 -10.65
N ILE A 21 3.15 -18.04 -11.68
CA ILE A 21 3.53 -18.62 -12.97
C ILE A 21 4.92 -19.25 -12.91
N THR A 22 5.83 -18.68 -12.12
CA THR A 22 7.25 -19.03 -12.15
C THR A 22 7.60 -19.91 -10.97
N SER A 23 7.52 -21.22 -11.16
CA SER A 23 8.00 -22.22 -10.21
C SER A 23 9.48 -22.52 -10.47
N LEU A 24 10.38 -21.60 -10.12
CA LEU A 24 11.82 -21.88 -10.17
C LEU A 24 12.27 -22.69 -8.92
N SER A 25 13.37 -23.44 -9.07
CA SER A 25 13.93 -24.29 -8.03
C SER A 25 14.98 -23.55 -7.17
N VAL A 26 14.65 -23.36 -5.89
CA VAL A 26 15.39 -22.66 -4.81
C VAL A 26 16.90 -22.46 -5.06
N PRO A 27 17.47 -21.26 -4.79
CA PRO A 27 18.90 -21.02 -4.90
C PRO A 27 19.54 -21.39 -3.56
N GLY A 28 20.14 -22.57 -3.49
CA GLY A 28 21.08 -22.89 -2.43
C GLY A 28 20.76 -24.18 -1.67
N SER A 29 21.79 -25.00 -1.58
CA SER A 29 21.87 -26.28 -0.86
C SER A 29 21.85 -26.15 0.68
N HIS A 30 21.62 -24.95 1.23
CA HIS A 30 21.67 -24.66 2.67
C HIS A 30 20.30 -24.33 3.31
N LEU A 31 19.21 -24.26 2.53
CA LEU A 31 17.86 -24.11 3.09
C LEU A 31 17.22 -25.49 3.31
N GLN A 32 17.21 -25.97 4.56
CA GLN A 32 16.41 -27.12 4.96
C GLN A 32 14.92 -26.76 4.92
N CYS A 33 14.33 -26.97 3.75
CA CYS A 33 12.90 -26.79 3.53
C CYS A 33 12.14 -28.01 4.04
N GLN A 34 11.65 -27.93 5.27
CA GLN A 34 10.69 -28.91 5.77
C GLN A 34 9.28 -28.53 5.28
N PRO A 35 8.50 -29.50 4.76
CA PRO A 35 7.10 -29.27 4.46
C PRO A 35 6.41 -28.75 5.73
N ARG A 36 5.62 -27.69 5.59
CA ARG A 36 4.85 -27.10 6.70
C ARG A 36 4.06 -28.24 7.37
N ASN A 37 4.35 -28.53 8.64
CA ASN A 37 3.56 -29.46 9.43
C ASN A 37 2.13 -28.93 9.49
N ARG A 38 1.27 -29.42 8.60
CA ARG A 38 -0.17 -29.22 8.70
C ARG A 38 -0.61 -30.17 9.82
N PRO A 39 -1.05 -29.66 11.00
CA PRO A 39 -1.77 -30.54 11.91
C PRO A 39 -2.93 -31.13 11.11
N GLY A 40 -3.12 -32.45 11.23
CA GLY A 40 -4.00 -33.25 10.38
C GLY A 40 -5.36 -32.59 10.13
N VAL A 41 -5.88 -32.87 8.94
CA VAL A 41 -7.15 -32.41 8.37
C VAL A 41 -8.33 -32.78 9.29
N SER A 42 -8.51 -32.00 10.37
CA SER A 42 -9.51 -32.23 11.42
C SER A 42 -10.20 -30.93 11.86
N GLY A 43 -10.15 -29.88 11.04
CA GLY A 43 -10.83 -28.61 11.29
C GLY A 43 -11.44 -28.11 10.00
N GLY A 44 -12.73 -27.76 10.01
CA GLY A 44 -13.48 -27.34 8.83
C GLY A 44 -12.83 -26.19 8.06
N VAL A 45 -13.33 -25.90 6.85
CA VAL A 45 -12.78 -24.90 5.91
C VAL A 45 -12.47 -23.55 6.56
N PHE A 46 -13.26 -23.14 7.55
CA PHE A 46 -13.08 -21.89 8.29
C PHE A 46 -11.82 -21.88 9.17
N ALA A 47 -11.46 -23.02 9.78
CA ALA A 47 -10.26 -23.15 10.60
C ALA A 47 -8.99 -23.13 9.73
N ASP A 48 -9.01 -23.77 8.55
CA ASP A 48 -7.91 -23.71 7.59
C ASP A 48 -7.71 -22.28 7.04
N LEU A 49 -8.79 -21.56 6.76
CA LEU A 49 -8.72 -20.15 6.34
C LEU A 49 -8.15 -19.25 7.45
N ALA A 50 -8.59 -19.42 8.70
CA ALA A 50 -8.08 -18.66 9.84
C ALA A 50 -6.57 -18.90 10.07
N GLN A 51 -6.11 -20.13 9.92
CA GLN A 51 -4.68 -20.46 10.01
C GLN A 51 -3.88 -19.87 8.84
N LYS A 52 -4.41 -19.88 7.61
CA LYS A 52 -3.77 -19.22 6.46
C LYS A 52 -3.68 -17.70 6.66
N LEU A 53 -4.74 -17.07 7.17
CA LEU A 53 -4.79 -15.63 7.44
C LEU A 53 -3.84 -15.21 8.57
N SER A 54 -3.79 -15.96 9.66
CA SER A 54 -2.86 -15.66 10.76
C SER A 54 -1.40 -15.75 10.31
N GLN A 55 -1.11 -16.70 9.44
CA GLN A 55 0.21 -16.90 8.87
C GLN A 55 0.58 -15.81 7.85
N ALA A 56 -0.38 -15.41 7.00
CA ALA A 56 -0.22 -14.25 6.11
C ALA A 56 0.04 -12.96 6.91
N TYR A 57 -0.66 -12.79 8.05
CA TYR A 57 -0.44 -11.66 8.94
C TYR A 57 0.97 -11.64 9.54
N VAL A 58 1.50 -12.79 9.96
CA VAL A 58 2.88 -12.91 10.48
C VAL A 58 3.90 -12.55 9.39
N ILE A 59 3.72 -13.05 8.16
CA ILE A 59 4.59 -12.74 7.02
C ILE A 59 4.53 -11.24 6.68
N TRP A 60 3.33 -10.66 6.69
CA TRP A 60 3.13 -9.24 6.39
C TRP A 60 3.76 -8.33 7.44
N ARG A 61 3.61 -8.65 8.73
CA ARG A 61 4.28 -7.93 9.84
C ARG A 61 5.82 -8.01 9.70
N GLY A 62 6.33 -9.14 9.21
CA GLY A 62 7.75 -9.35 8.97
C GLY A 62 8.29 -8.73 7.67
N ALA A 63 7.48 -7.94 6.95
CA ALA A 63 7.81 -7.36 5.64
C ALA A 63 8.39 -8.37 4.61
N GLY A 64 8.13 -9.68 4.79
CA GLY A 64 8.72 -10.75 3.98
C GLY A 64 10.24 -10.93 4.13
N MET A 65 10.87 -10.39 5.17
CA MET A 65 12.31 -10.51 5.39
C MET A 65 12.68 -11.82 6.09
N SER A 66 13.67 -12.53 5.53
CA SER A 66 14.25 -13.76 6.11
C SER A 66 14.79 -13.55 7.54
N ILE A 67 15.31 -12.35 7.82
CA ILE A 67 15.89 -11.94 9.12
C ILE A 67 14.85 -11.90 10.24
N GLN A 68 13.56 -11.67 9.95
CA GLN A 68 12.49 -11.66 10.95
C GLN A 68 11.87 -13.05 11.19
N GLY A 69 12.57 -14.12 10.79
CA GLY A 69 12.16 -15.51 11.03
C GLY A 69 11.14 -16.06 10.01
N VAL A 70 10.83 -15.29 8.96
CA VAL A 70 9.95 -15.74 7.88
C VAL A 70 10.74 -16.56 6.88
N ARG A 71 10.80 -17.87 7.11
CA ARG A 71 11.45 -18.83 6.20
C ARG A 71 10.45 -19.32 5.16
N THR A 72 10.46 -18.71 3.99
CA THR A 72 9.67 -19.15 2.85
C THR A 72 10.54 -19.95 1.88
N CYS A 73 10.18 -21.22 1.70
CA CYS A 73 10.86 -22.12 0.77
C CYS A 73 10.26 -21.99 -0.62
N GLY A 74 10.86 -21.14 -1.44
CA GLY A 74 10.50 -20.96 -2.85
C GLY A 74 11.43 -19.94 -3.50
N ASP A 75 11.76 -20.14 -4.77
CA ASP A 75 12.39 -19.10 -5.56
C ASP A 75 11.38 -18.01 -5.84
N TYR A 76 11.63 -16.84 -5.28
CA TYR A 76 10.85 -15.66 -5.58
C TYR A 76 11.57 -14.87 -6.66
N MET A 77 11.38 -15.27 -7.93
CA MET A 77 11.69 -14.37 -9.03
C MET A 77 10.94 -13.06 -8.78
N PHE A 78 11.61 -11.93 -8.97
CA PHE A 78 11.12 -10.56 -8.70
C PHE A 78 11.27 -10.07 -7.23
N SER A 79 12.34 -9.28 -6.98
CA SER A 79 12.66 -8.67 -5.67
C SER A 79 11.74 -7.47 -5.34
N GLY A 80 10.87 -7.63 -4.35
CA GLY A 80 9.97 -6.55 -3.93
C GLY A 80 10.64 -5.41 -3.17
N HIS A 81 11.76 -5.68 -2.50
CA HIS A 81 12.55 -4.62 -1.84
C HIS A 81 13.17 -3.69 -2.89
N THR A 82 13.71 -4.27 -3.97
CA THR A 82 14.24 -3.51 -5.11
C THR A 82 13.15 -2.66 -5.77
N VAL A 83 11.97 -3.25 -6.01
CA VAL A 83 10.81 -2.52 -6.56
C VAL A 83 10.38 -1.37 -5.65
N ALA A 84 10.21 -1.61 -4.36
CA ALA A 84 9.74 -0.58 -3.44
C ALA A 84 10.74 0.59 -3.34
N LEU A 85 12.03 0.29 -3.28
CA LEU A 85 13.10 1.28 -3.20
C LEU A 85 13.21 2.11 -4.49
N THR A 86 13.19 1.45 -5.65
CA THR A 86 13.29 2.11 -6.96
C THR A 86 12.03 2.93 -7.28
N MET A 87 10.85 2.40 -6.96
CA MET A 87 9.59 3.12 -7.09
C MET A 87 9.58 4.36 -6.19
N LEU A 88 10.00 4.24 -4.94
CA LEU A 88 10.11 5.38 -4.02
C LEU A 88 11.08 6.44 -4.54
N ASN A 89 12.24 6.03 -5.07
CA ASN A 89 13.21 6.95 -5.67
C ASN A 89 12.60 7.73 -6.84
N PHE A 90 11.97 7.03 -7.80
CA PHE A 90 11.34 7.70 -8.96
C PHE A 90 10.20 8.63 -8.55
N PHE A 91 9.41 8.24 -7.55
CA PHE A 91 8.37 9.10 -7.00
C PHE A 91 8.92 10.37 -6.37
N ILE A 92 9.96 10.24 -5.55
CA ILE A 92 10.63 11.40 -4.94
C ILE A 92 11.14 12.31 -6.05
N THR A 93 11.78 11.77 -7.09
CA THR A 93 12.35 12.61 -8.15
C THR A 93 11.31 13.29 -9.03
N GLU A 94 10.19 12.62 -9.31
CA GLU A 94 9.16 13.15 -10.22
C GLU A 94 8.26 14.16 -9.54
N TYR A 95 7.86 13.90 -8.29
CA TYR A 95 6.89 14.74 -7.61
C TYR A 95 7.52 15.85 -6.80
N THR A 96 8.80 15.76 -6.38
CA THR A 96 9.49 16.79 -5.54
C THR A 96 9.99 17.99 -6.37
N PRO A 97 9.90 19.25 -5.86
CA PRO A 97 10.35 20.43 -6.58
C PRO A 97 11.88 20.50 -6.61
N ARG A 98 12.39 20.98 -7.75
CA ARG A 98 13.83 21.11 -8.05
C ARG A 98 14.71 21.79 -6.98
N PRO A 99 14.26 22.79 -6.18
CA PRO A 99 15.11 23.39 -5.15
C PRO A 99 15.52 22.43 -4.01
N ILE A 100 14.85 21.29 -3.81
CA ILE A 100 15.15 20.36 -2.71
C ILE A 100 16.19 19.31 -3.16
N TYR A 101 17.31 19.75 -3.72
CA TYR A 101 18.35 18.89 -4.31
C TYR A 101 18.92 17.84 -3.33
N TYR A 102 18.95 18.14 -2.03
CA TYR A 102 19.43 17.22 -1.01
C TYR A 102 18.58 15.95 -0.93
N LEU A 103 17.26 16.09 -1.06
CA LEU A 103 16.32 14.96 -0.95
C LEU A 103 16.43 14.05 -2.19
N HIS A 104 16.59 14.63 -3.38
CA HIS A 104 16.90 13.88 -4.61
C HIS A 104 18.24 13.14 -4.50
N THR A 105 19.27 13.80 -3.97
CA THR A 105 20.59 13.17 -3.79
C THR A 105 20.50 12.00 -2.82
N LEU A 106 19.83 12.20 -1.68
CA LEU A 106 19.63 11.17 -0.67
C LEU A 106 18.82 9.99 -1.21
N SER A 107 17.77 10.23 -2.00
CA SER A 107 16.94 9.16 -2.57
C SER A 107 17.73 8.29 -3.55
N TRP A 108 18.56 8.92 -4.40
CA TRP A 108 19.43 8.19 -5.33
C TRP A 108 20.52 7.40 -4.59
N MET A 109 21.13 7.99 -3.56
CA MET A 109 22.10 7.30 -2.72
C MET A 109 21.45 6.08 -2.04
N MET A 110 20.29 6.25 -1.40
CA MET A 110 19.58 5.16 -0.73
C MET A 110 19.17 4.06 -1.73
N ASN A 111 18.79 4.43 -2.96
CA ASN A 111 18.49 3.48 -4.03
C ASN A 111 19.72 2.64 -4.43
N MET A 112 20.88 3.29 -4.65
CA MET A 112 22.12 2.59 -4.98
C MET A 112 22.62 1.71 -3.83
N PHE A 113 22.64 2.25 -2.60
CA PHE A 113 23.04 1.49 -1.42
C PHE A 113 22.11 0.30 -1.18
N GLY A 114 20.79 0.47 -1.30
CA GLY A 114 19.85 -0.62 -1.09
C GLY A 114 19.98 -1.72 -2.16
N ILE A 115 20.17 -1.36 -3.44
CA ILE A 115 20.46 -2.33 -4.49
C ILE A 115 21.77 -3.08 -4.20
N PHE A 116 22.81 -2.36 -3.77
CA PHE A 116 24.10 -2.96 -3.40
C PHE A 116 23.96 -3.96 -2.26
N PHE A 117 23.29 -3.60 -1.15
CA PHE A 117 23.10 -4.51 -0.02
C PHE A 117 22.23 -5.72 -0.36
N ILE A 118 21.23 -5.56 -1.24
CA ILE A 118 20.40 -6.66 -1.73
C ILE A 118 21.23 -7.65 -2.56
N LEU A 119 22.14 -7.16 -3.41
CA LEU A 119 23.05 -8.01 -4.18
C LEU A 119 24.11 -8.67 -3.27
N ALA A 120 24.65 -7.92 -2.31
CA ALA A 120 25.66 -8.41 -1.36
C ALA A 120 25.12 -9.50 -0.41
N ALA A 121 23.81 -9.49 -0.14
CA ALA A 121 23.17 -10.54 0.64
C ALA A 121 23.21 -11.93 -0.04
N HIS A 122 23.48 -12.01 -1.36
CA HIS A 122 23.54 -13.24 -2.16
C HIS A 122 22.31 -14.18 -2.05
N GLU A 123 21.23 -13.75 -1.39
CA GLU A 123 19.97 -14.50 -1.27
C GLU A 123 19.06 -14.37 -2.50
N HIS A 124 19.40 -13.49 -3.45
CA HIS A 124 18.64 -13.25 -4.68
C HIS A 124 19.54 -13.35 -5.90
N TYR A 125 19.04 -13.94 -7.00
CA TYR A 125 19.77 -13.88 -8.26
C TYR A 125 19.88 -12.42 -8.71
N SER A 126 21.05 -12.01 -9.19
CA SER A 126 21.26 -10.66 -9.73
C SER A 126 20.30 -10.32 -10.87
N ILE A 127 19.81 -11.34 -11.60
CA ILE A 127 18.75 -11.18 -12.62
C ILE A 127 17.43 -10.68 -12.03
N ASP A 128 17.06 -11.08 -10.81
CA ASP A 128 15.81 -10.65 -10.18
C ASP A 128 15.82 -9.17 -9.85
N VAL A 129 16.98 -8.65 -9.45
CA VAL A 129 17.21 -7.23 -9.18
C VAL A 129 17.18 -6.43 -10.49
N PHE A 130 17.82 -6.94 -11.54
CA PHE A 130 17.82 -6.30 -12.86
C PHE A 130 16.41 -6.22 -13.46
N VAL A 131 15.66 -7.33 -13.45
CA VAL A 131 14.29 -7.40 -13.95
C VAL A 131 13.35 -6.51 -13.12
N ALA A 132 13.50 -6.50 -11.78
CA ALA A 132 12.73 -5.62 -10.90
C ALA A 132 12.97 -4.13 -11.20
N PHE A 133 14.23 -3.73 -11.38
CA PHE A 133 14.59 -2.36 -11.77
C PHE A 133 14.02 -2.00 -13.15
N TYR A 134 14.17 -2.89 -14.13
CA TYR A 134 13.71 -2.68 -15.50
C TYR A 134 12.19 -2.52 -15.59
N ILE A 135 11.43 -3.45 -14.99
CA ILE A 135 9.96 -3.43 -15.00
C ILE A 135 9.45 -2.18 -14.28
N THR A 136 10.01 -1.84 -13.10
CA THR A 136 9.62 -0.64 -12.35
C THR A 136 9.86 0.62 -13.16
N SER A 137 11.04 0.75 -13.78
CA SER A 137 11.40 1.91 -14.60
C SER A 137 10.49 2.08 -15.82
N ARG A 138 10.17 0.98 -16.52
CA ARG A 138 9.30 1.00 -17.70
C ARG A 138 7.85 1.31 -17.33
N LEU A 139 7.32 0.67 -16.29
CA LEU A 139 5.97 0.95 -15.82
C LEU A 139 5.83 2.40 -15.37
N PHE A 140 6.83 2.93 -14.65
CA PHE A 140 6.84 4.33 -14.24
C PHE A 140 6.80 5.29 -15.42
N LEU A 141 7.67 5.07 -16.42
CA LEU A 141 7.72 5.89 -17.64
C LEU A 141 6.42 5.83 -18.43
N TYR A 142 5.90 4.62 -18.69
CA TYR A 142 4.69 4.45 -19.47
C TYR A 142 3.46 5.03 -18.76
N TYR A 143 3.38 4.86 -17.44
CA TYR A 143 2.31 5.44 -16.65
C TYR A 143 2.28 6.97 -16.75
N HIS A 144 3.42 7.64 -16.54
CA HIS A 144 3.49 9.12 -16.63
C HIS A 144 3.33 9.62 -18.06
N THR A 145 3.88 8.91 -19.04
CA THR A 145 3.70 9.29 -20.46
C THR A 145 2.22 9.27 -20.85
N LEU A 146 1.48 8.23 -20.43
CA LEU A 146 0.06 8.09 -20.73
C LEU A 146 -0.81 9.06 -19.91
N ALA A 147 -0.48 9.27 -18.63
CA ALA A 147 -1.19 10.21 -17.77
C ALA A 147 -0.99 11.68 -18.20
N ASN A 148 0.19 12.03 -18.74
CA ASN A 148 0.50 13.40 -19.16
C ASN A 148 0.04 13.68 -20.61
N ASN A 149 -0.02 12.68 -21.50
CA ASN A 149 -0.42 12.84 -22.90
C ASN A 149 -1.82 12.27 -23.18
N GLN A 150 -2.85 13.04 -22.81
CA GLN A 150 -4.24 12.60 -22.90
C GLN A 150 -4.75 12.39 -24.33
N THR A 151 -4.14 13.05 -25.33
CA THR A 151 -4.49 12.91 -26.74
C THR A 151 -4.27 11.48 -27.26
N LEU A 152 -3.28 10.77 -26.71
CA LEU A 152 -3.06 9.35 -27.01
C LEU A 152 -4.14 8.46 -26.38
N MET A 153 -4.61 8.82 -25.18
CA MET A 153 -5.61 8.06 -24.43
C MET A 153 -7.02 8.20 -25.02
N GLN A 154 -7.41 9.39 -25.48
CA GLN A 154 -8.74 9.62 -26.06
C GLN A 154 -8.94 8.85 -27.38
N ARG A 155 -7.90 8.77 -28.21
CA ARG A 155 -7.96 8.09 -29.51
C ARG A 155 -8.15 6.56 -29.38
N ASP A 156 -7.61 5.97 -28.31
CA ASP A 156 -7.63 4.52 -28.05
C ASP A 156 -8.29 4.17 -26.68
N SER A 157 -9.36 4.88 -26.32
CA SER A 157 -10.03 4.71 -25.01
C SER A 157 -10.50 3.27 -24.77
N THR A 158 -11.03 2.61 -25.80
CA THR A 158 -11.53 1.22 -25.70
C THR A 158 -10.39 0.22 -25.50
N ARG A 159 -9.25 0.39 -26.20
CA ARG A 159 -8.08 -0.48 -26.07
C ARG A 159 -7.41 -0.28 -24.71
N THR A 160 -7.27 0.96 -24.27
CA THR A 160 -6.63 1.29 -22.98
C THR A 160 -7.41 0.70 -21.80
N LYS A 161 -8.74 0.67 -21.85
CA LYS A 161 -9.57 0.00 -20.83
C LYS A 161 -9.38 -1.51 -20.76
N VAL A 162 -9.15 -2.16 -21.90
CA VAL A 162 -8.95 -3.62 -21.98
C VAL A 162 -7.54 -4.01 -21.51
N TRP A 163 -6.51 -3.29 -21.95
CA TRP A 163 -5.12 -3.60 -21.62
C TRP A 163 -4.71 -3.11 -20.22
N PHE A 164 -5.30 -2.02 -19.73
CA PHE A 164 -4.97 -1.40 -18.44
C PHE A 164 -6.23 -0.98 -17.66
N PRO A 165 -7.04 -1.94 -17.18
CA PRO A 165 -8.29 -1.65 -16.49
C PRO A 165 -8.08 -0.84 -15.21
N LEU A 166 -7.03 -1.16 -14.44
CA LEU A 166 -6.70 -0.45 -13.19
C LEU A 166 -6.26 1.00 -13.47
N PHE A 167 -5.50 1.22 -14.55
CA PHE A 167 -5.09 2.56 -14.98
C PHE A 167 -6.31 3.39 -15.38
N SER A 168 -7.19 2.84 -16.20
CA SER A 168 -8.39 3.54 -16.66
C SER A 168 -9.33 3.89 -15.50
N TYR A 169 -9.43 3.06 -14.47
CA TYR A 169 -10.26 3.35 -13.29
C TYR A 169 -9.68 4.49 -12.46
N PHE A 170 -8.37 4.49 -12.22
CA PHE A 170 -7.76 5.54 -11.41
C PHE A 170 -7.64 6.87 -12.15
N GLU A 171 -7.45 6.88 -13.48
CA GLU A 171 -7.22 8.13 -14.24
C GLU A 171 -8.47 8.65 -14.99
N SER A 172 -9.66 8.04 -14.82
CA SER A 172 -10.89 8.41 -15.57
C SER A 172 -11.43 9.82 -15.30
N SER A 173 -11.02 10.46 -14.21
CA SER A 173 -11.69 11.65 -13.68
C SER A 173 -10.78 12.87 -13.52
N ILE A 174 -9.53 12.84 -14.04
CA ILE A 174 -8.58 13.96 -13.91
C ILE A 174 -7.91 14.25 -15.24
N GLU A 175 -7.72 15.53 -15.51
CA GLU A 175 -7.02 16.06 -16.67
C GLU A 175 -5.69 16.71 -16.27
N GLY A 176 -4.60 16.26 -16.91
CA GLY A 176 -3.33 17.00 -16.92
C GLY A 176 -2.21 16.54 -15.97
N ILE A 177 -1.13 17.31 -16.02
CA ILE A 177 0.08 17.17 -15.19
C ILE A 177 -0.24 17.61 -13.77
N VAL A 178 0.21 16.83 -12.78
CA VAL A 178 0.11 17.22 -11.37
C VAL A 178 1.16 18.31 -11.12
N PRO A 179 0.78 19.51 -10.66
CA PRO A 179 1.75 20.54 -10.32
C PRO A 179 2.60 20.08 -9.13
N ASN A 180 3.93 20.25 -9.23
CA ASN A 180 4.88 19.94 -8.16
C ASN A 180 4.96 21.06 -7.11
N GLU A 181 3.80 21.55 -6.69
CA GLU A 181 3.68 22.55 -5.62
C GLU A 181 3.53 21.80 -4.30
N TYR A 182 4.56 21.86 -3.45
CA TYR A 182 4.43 21.42 -2.07
C TYR A 182 3.93 22.61 -1.27
N GLU A 183 2.88 22.37 -0.50
CA GLU A 183 2.65 23.13 0.70
C GLU A 183 3.93 23.03 1.56
N SER A 184 4.44 24.17 1.98
CA SER A 184 5.60 24.24 2.87
C SER A 184 5.39 23.35 4.11
N PRO A 185 6.45 22.86 4.79
CA PRO A 185 6.29 22.05 6.01
C PRO A 185 5.41 22.72 7.08
N GLY A 186 5.39 24.06 7.11
CA GLY A 186 4.50 24.86 7.95
C GLY A 186 3.03 24.82 7.51
N GLU A 187 2.76 24.84 6.20
CA GLU A 187 1.40 24.70 5.66
C GLU A 187 0.86 23.28 5.84
N ILE A 188 1.69 22.25 5.65
CA ILE A 188 1.31 20.85 5.93
C ILE A 188 0.97 20.68 7.42
N ALA A 189 1.79 21.22 8.32
CA ALA A 189 1.52 21.19 9.76
C ALA A 189 0.22 21.95 10.12
N ASN A 190 -0.03 23.11 9.48
CA ASN A 190 -1.24 23.89 9.68
C ASN A 190 -2.49 23.15 9.17
N ASN A 191 -2.42 22.53 8.00
CA ASN A 191 -3.52 21.75 7.42
C ASN A 191 -3.84 20.50 8.23
N ILE A 192 -2.81 19.80 8.73
CA ILE A 192 -2.99 18.68 9.67
C ILE A 192 -3.62 19.17 10.97
N CYS A 193 -3.14 20.29 11.54
CA CYS A 193 -3.70 20.84 12.78
C CYS A 193 -5.16 21.27 12.60
N ARG A 194 -5.51 21.92 11.49
CA ARG A 194 -6.90 22.28 11.14
C ARG A 194 -7.78 21.05 10.96
N PHE A 195 -7.27 20.01 10.31
CA PHE A 195 -7.99 18.75 10.15
C PHE A 195 -8.30 18.11 11.51
N PHE A 196 -7.32 18.01 12.41
CA PHE A 196 -7.53 17.48 13.76
C PHE A 196 -8.45 18.38 14.60
N HIS A 197 -8.36 19.70 14.46
CA HIS A 197 -9.24 20.64 15.16
C HIS A 197 -10.69 20.56 14.66
N GLY A 198 -10.90 20.40 13.35
CA GLY A 198 -12.21 20.15 12.75
C GLY A 198 -12.81 18.82 13.20
N LEU A 199 -11.99 17.75 13.19
CA LEU A 199 -12.39 16.43 13.67
C LEU A 199 -12.77 16.45 15.16
N TYR A 200 -12.02 17.17 15.99
CA TYR A 200 -12.35 17.35 17.40
C TYR A 200 -13.64 18.14 17.60
N GLY A 201 -13.86 19.18 16.78
CA GLY A 201 -15.11 19.94 16.75
C GLY A 201 -16.32 19.07 16.45
N ASP A 202 -16.25 18.26 15.39
CA ASP A 202 -17.32 17.34 14.99
C ASP A 202 -17.58 16.26 16.04
N ILE A 203 -16.52 15.64 16.58
CA ILE A 203 -16.65 14.64 17.65
C ILE A 203 -17.29 15.27 18.90
N ARG A 204 -16.85 16.47 19.30
CA ARG A 204 -17.44 17.19 20.45
C ARG A 204 -18.91 17.51 20.20
N LEU A 205 -19.27 17.90 18.99
CA LEU A 205 -20.64 18.25 18.62
C LEU A 205 -21.54 17.02 18.61
N HIS A 206 -21.07 15.90 18.06
CA HIS A 206 -21.77 14.62 18.11
C HIS A 206 -21.89 14.06 19.53
N LEU A 207 -20.86 14.16 20.37
CA LEU A 207 -20.91 13.76 21.78
C LEU A 207 -21.84 14.66 22.59
N SER A 208 -21.85 15.97 22.33
CA SER A 208 -22.75 16.92 23.00
C SER A 208 -24.20 16.71 22.57
N ALA A 209 -24.44 16.38 21.29
CA ALA A 209 -25.75 16.00 20.79
C ALA A 209 -26.23 14.66 21.39
N ALA A 210 -25.34 13.67 21.48
CA ALA A 210 -25.64 12.38 22.11
C ALA A 210 -25.93 12.53 23.62
N ALA A 211 -25.19 13.38 24.33
CA ALA A 211 -25.42 13.67 25.75
C ALA A 211 -26.71 14.47 25.99
N LYS A 212 -27.07 15.39 25.10
CA LYS A 212 -28.37 16.09 25.17
C LYS A 212 -29.54 15.13 24.93
N ASN A 213 -29.42 14.25 23.93
CA ASN A 213 -30.44 13.25 23.64
C ASN A 213 -30.60 12.26 24.81
N SER A 214 -29.51 11.77 25.41
CA SER A 214 -29.59 10.87 26.56
C SER A 214 -30.22 11.55 27.80
N THR A 215 -29.87 12.81 28.06
CA THR A 215 -30.47 13.58 29.18
C THR A 215 -31.97 13.83 28.97
N GLN A 216 -32.39 14.04 27.73
CA GLN A 216 -33.80 14.22 27.38
C GLN A 216 -34.60 12.92 27.52
N THR A 217 -34.02 11.78 27.10
CA THR A 217 -34.62 10.44 27.29
C THR A 217 -34.71 10.04 28.76
N VAL A 218 -33.68 10.32 29.57
CA VAL A 218 -33.73 10.04 31.03
C VAL A 218 -34.79 10.91 31.72
N ARG A 219 -34.91 12.19 31.34
CA ARG A 219 -35.98 13.07 31.86
C ARG A 219 -37.38 12.62 31.45
N SER A 220 -37.58 12.11 30.23
CA SER A 220 -38.90 11.59 29.82
C SER A 220 -39.25 10.31 30.58
N ILE A 221 -38.29 9.40 30.78
CA ILE A 221 -38.49 8.15 31.53
C ILE A 221 -38.79 8.44 33.01
N SER A 222 -38.07 9.35 33.66
CA SER A 222 -38.38 9.76 35.04
C SER A 222 -39.76 10.36 35.19
N ARG A 223 -40.26 11.14 34.21
CA ARG A 223 -41.65 11.65 34.26
C ARG A 223 -42.68 10.53 34.19
N THR A 224 -42.51 9.57 33.27
CA THR A 224 -43.43 8.42 33.16
C THR A 224 -43.41 7.50 34.38
N VAL A 225 -42.27 7.36 35.07
CA VAL A 225 -42.20 6.57 36.31
C VAL A 225 -42.88 7.29 37.48
N ILE A 226 -42.76 8.62 37.56
CA ILE A 226 -43.43 9.42 38.59
C ILE A 226 -44.94 9.44 38.39
N GLU A 227 -45.43 9.53 37.15
CA GLU A 227 -46.87 9.43 36.86
C GLU A 227 -47.43 8.05 37.22
N ASN A 228 -46.75 6.96 36.82
CA ASN A 228 -47.20 5.60 37.15
C ASN A 228 -47.17 5.26 38.66
N ASN A 229 -46.45 6.02 39.48
CA ASN A 229 -46.38 5.81 40.93
C ASN A 229 -47.37 6.69 41.71
N LYS A 230 -48.10 7.59 41.04
CA LYS A 230 -49.21 8.35 41.63
C LYS A 230 -50.57 7.65 41.49
N ASP A 231 -50.68 6.72 40.56
CA ASP A 231 -51.92 5.97 40.26
C ASP A 231 -52.01 4.62 40.99
N LYS A 232 -51.22 4.43 42.06
CA LYS A 232 -51.17 3.21 42.89
C LYS A 232 -51.31 3.57 44.37
#